data_AF-I1XEZ0-F1
#
_entry.id   AF-I1XEZ0-F1
#
_cell.length_a   1.000
_cell.length_b   1.000
_cell.length_c   1.000
_cell.angle_alpha   90.00
_cell.angle_beta   90.00
_cell.angle_gamma   90.00
#
_symmetry.space_group_name_H-M   'P 1'
#
loop_
_entity.id
_entity.type
_entity.pdbx_description
1 polymer ?
#
loop_
_entity_poly.entity_id
_entity_poly.type
_entity_poly.pdbx_seq_one_letter_code
_entity_poly.pdbx_strand_id
1 'polypeptide(L)'
;MKDPIAIDKVLVQLPNEPLREVTIQVWRPFKDPEYPDEWLCPASLEPLHSNLLPARSNSAFQSLCLANARVLNLLHEVVEKGGSVWLEPGASFPFEAYAFGVAVSLPDSYSR
;
A
#
# COMPACT_ATOMS: atom_id res chain seq x y z
N MET A 1 11.34 16.45 3.03
CA MET A 1 11.56 15.08 3.56
C MET A 1 12.76 14.48 2.84
N LYS A 2 13.52 13.59 3.49
CA LYS A 2 14.55 12.78 2.80
C LYS A 2 13.90 11.87 1.75
N ASP A 3 14.70 11.26 0.89
CA ASP A 3 14.25 10.27 -0.09
C ASP A 3 13.39 9.16 0.57
N PRO A 4 12.37 8.62 -0.14
CA PRO A 4 11.60 7.50 0.35
C PRO A 4 12.51 6.28 0.61
N ILE A 5 12.17 5.48 1.63
CA ILE A 5 12.94 4.29 2.00
C ILE A 5 12.50 3.04 1.21
N ALA A 6 11.32 3.11 0.57
CA ALA A 6 10.82 2.10 -0.34
C ALA A 6 10.07 2.80 -1.49
N ILE A 7 10.31 2.32 -2.71
CA ILE A 7 9.64 2.77 -3.92
C ILE A 7 9.27 1.53 -4.71
N ASP A 8 8.05 1.50 -5.24
CA ASP A 8 7.62 0.46 -6.17
C ASP A 8 6.72 1.06 -7.26
N LYS A 9 6.48 0.31 -8.33
CA LYS A 9 5.65 0.73 -9.46
C LYS A 9 4.61 -0.33 -9.78
N VAL A 10 3.40 0.13 -10.06
CA VAL A 10 2.30 -0.71 -10.53
C VAL A 10 1.60 -0.01 -11.69
N LEU A 11 0.93 -0.78 -12.54
CA LEU A 11 0.02 -0.24 -13.54
C LEU A 11 -1.39 -0.25 -12.96
N VAL A 12 -2.11 0.85 -13.11
CA VAL A 12 -3.47 0.99 -12.61
C VAL A 12 -4.38 1.47 -13.74
N GLN A 13 -5.55 0.85 -13.85
CA GLN A 13 -6.65 1.31 -14.67
C GLN A 13 -7.86 1.54 -13.78
N LEU A 14 -8.29 2.79 -13.67
CA LEU A 14 -9.58 3.12 -13.04
C LEU A 14 -10.72 2.85 -14.02
N PRO A 15 -11.97 2.67 -13.54
CA PRO A 15 -13.13 2.47 -14.41
C PRO A 15 -13.26 3.60 -15.44
N ASN A 16 -13.34 3.24 -16.72
CA ASN A 16 -13.47 4.18 -17.85
C ASN A 16 -12.29 5.16 -18.03
N GLU A 17 -11.14 4.91 -17.39
CA GLU A 17 -9.93 5.71 -17.55
C GLU A 17 -8.83 4.92 -18.28
N PRO A 18 -7.88 5.62 -18.94
CA PRO A 18 -6.73 4.96 -19.52
C PRO A 18 -5.81 4.38 -18.44
N LEU A 19 -5.15 3.28 -18.79
CA LEU A 19 -4.07 2.66 -18.02
C LEU A 19 -2.97 3.69 -17.74
N ARG A 20 -2.44 3.71 -16.51
CA ARG A 20 -1.32 4.55 -16.11
C ARG A 20 -0.36 3.84 -15.17
N GLU A 21 0.89 4.27 -15.17
CA GLU A 21 1.84 3.89 -14.13
C GLU A 21 1.53 4.68 -12.85
N VAL A 22 1.54 3.98 -11.72
CA VAL A 22 1.41 4.54 -10.38
C VAL A 22 2.65 4.18 -9.58
N THR A 23 3.30 5.18 -9.01
CA THR A 23 4.47 5.01 -8.15
C THR A 23 4.03 4.99 -6.70
N ILE A 24 4.33 3.89 -6.01
CA ILE A 24 4.18 3.75 -4.57
C ILE A 24 5.45 4.29 -3.93
N GLN A 25 5.31 5.16 -2.94
CA GLN A 25 6.44 5.65 -2.16
C GLN A 25 6.12 5.56 -0.67
N VAL A 26 7.09 5.10 0.12
CA VAL A 26 6.98 5.04 1.58
C VAL A 26 8.21 5.69 2.18
N TRP A 27 8.01 6.65 3.07
CA TRP A 27 9.08 7.39 3.74
C TRP A 27 9.43 6.77 5.10
N ARG A 28 10.58 7.18 5.61
CA ARG A 28 11.02 6.76 6.95
C ARG A 28 10.03 7.25 8.01
N PRO A 29 9.59 6.38 8.95
CA PRO A 29 8.84 6.82 10.11
C PRO A 29 9.61 7.86 10.93
N PHE A 30 8.89 8.85 11.46
CA PHE A 30 9.45 9.88 12.32
C PHE A 30 8.49 10.21 13.47
N LYS A 31 9.00 10.76 14.57
CA LYS A 31 8.16 11.19 15.69
C LYS A 31 7.38 12.45 15.34
N ASP A 32 6.11 12.49 15.71
CA ASP A 32 5.29 13.70 15.60
C ASP A 32 5.85 14.78 16.56
N PRO A 33 6.22 15.98 16.06
CA PRO A 33 6.72 17.06 16.90
C PRO A 33 5.69 17.58 17.91
N GLU A 34 4.40 17.48 17.59
CA GLU A 34 3.30 17.94 18.44
C GLU A 34 2.88 16.86 19.46
N TYR A 35 3.06 15.59 19.10
CA TYR A 35 2.68 14.43 19.91
C TYR A 35 3.88 13.46 20.07
N PRO A 36 4.77 13.66 21.07
CA PRO A 36 6.05 12.94 21.17
C PRO A 36 5.96 11.41 21.33
N ASP A 37 4.81 10.91 21.75
CA ASP A 37 4.50 9.47 21.88
C ASP A 37 3.98 8.85 20.57
N GLU A 38 3.76 9.67 19.55
CA GLU A 38 3.28 9.24 18.25
C GLU A 38 4.39 9.21 17.19
N TRP A 39 4.29 8.24 16.31
CA TRP A 39 5.10 8.05 15.13
C TRP A 39 4.22 8.17 13.89
N LEU A 40 4.71 8.92 12.92
CA LEU A 40 4.08 9.11 11.62
C LEU A 40 4.90 8.40 10.54
N CYS A 41 4.24 7.76 9.58
CA CYS A 41 4.86 7.20 8.40
C CYS A 41 4.12 7.69 7.15
N PRO A 42 4.72 8.62 6.38
CA PRO A 42 4.15 9.08 5.11
C PRO A 42 4.23 7.99 4.04
N ALA A 43 3.23 7.98 3.17
CA ALA A 43 3.23 7.20 1.94
C ALA A 43 2.49 7.98 0.83
N SER A 44 2.70 7.63 -0.43
CA SER A 44 1.97 8.19 -1.57
C SER A 44 1.74 7.12 -2.64
N LEU A 45 0.71 7.32 -3.46
CA LEU A 45 0.46 6.56 -4.68
C LEU A 45 0.32 7.56 -5.83
N GLU A 46 1.42 8.02 -6.41
CA GLU A 46 1.37 9.05 -7.44
C GLU A 46 1.07 8.44 -8.81
N PRO A 47 0.15 8.99 -9.62
CA PRO A 47 -0.56 10.27 -9.45
C PRO A 47 -1.96 10.15 -8.80
N LEU A 48 -2.35 8.99 -8.27
CA LEU A 48 -3.71 8.76 -7.73
C LEU A 48 -3.97 9.47 -6.40
N HIS A 49 -3.00 9.42 -5.50
CA HIS A 49 -3.07 9.94 -4.14
C HIS A 49 -1.74 10.56 -3.74
N SER A 50 -1.60 11.85 -4.03
CA SER A 50 -0.43 12.65 -3.69
C SER A 50 -0.37 13.07 -2.23
N ASN A 51 -1.54 13.21 -1.59
CA ASN A 51 -1.67 13.74 -0.24
C ASN A 51 -2.35 12.73 0.70
N LEU A 52 -1.71 11.59 0.92
CA LEU A 52 -2.17 10.68 1.96
C LEU A 52 -1.78 11.22 3.34
N LEU A 53 -2.75 11.22 4.26
CA LEU A 53 -2.45 11.44 5.66
C LEU A 53 -1.46 10.36 6.14
N PRO A 54 -0.34 10.74 6.78
CA PRO A 54 0.62 9.78 7.29
C PRO A 54 -0.05 8.78 8.23
N ALA A 55 0.36 7.51 8.12
CA ALA A 55 -0.09 6.50 9.06
C ALA A 55 0.50 6.79 10.44
N ARG A 56 -0.32 6.64 11.49
CA ARG A 56 0.01 7.04 12.86
C ARG A 56 -0.06 5.84 13.81
N SER A 57 0.93 5.71 14.69
CA SER A 57 0.95 4.72 15.75
C SER A 57 1.86 5.16 16.89
N ASN A 58 1.91 4.40 17.99
CA ASN A 58 2.84 4.64 19.11
C ASN A 58 4.25 4.07 18.87
N SER A 59 4.51 3.49 17.70
CA SER A 59 5.84 2.98 17.33
C SER A 59 6.15 3.17 15.84
N ALA A 60 7.44 3.33 15.53
CA ALA A 60 7.94 3.45 14.15
C ALA A 60 7.59 2.22 13.30
N PHE A 61 7.66 1.03 13.89
CA PHE A 61 7.36 -0.23 13.19
C PHE A 61 5.89 -0.29 12.80
N GLN A 62 4.98 -0.02 13.75
CA GLN A 62 3.55 -0.11 13.49
C GLN A 62 3.08 0.99 12.51
N SER A 63 3.63 2.21 12.60
CA SER A 63 3.28 3.26 11.63
C SER A 63 3.72 2.88 10.20
N LEU A 64 4.88 2.25 10.04
CA LEU A 64 5.33 1.70 8.75
C LEU A 64 4.39 0.60 8.23
N CYS A 65 4.03 -0.37 9.07
CA CYS A 65 3.09 -1.44 8.69
C CYS A 65 1.74 -0.87 8.27
N LEU A 66 1.21 0.12 9.00
CA LEU A 66 -0.04 0.79 8.67
C LEU A 66 0.04 1.61 7.38
N ALA A 67 1.18 2.25 7.09
CA ALA A 67 1.39 2.94 5.82
C ALA A 67 1.32 1.96 4.65
N ASN A 68 2.00 0.81 4.75
CA ASN A 68 1.95 -0.25 3.74
C ASN A 68 0.53 -0.83 3.59
N ALA A 69 -0.15 -1.13 4.70
CA ALA A 69 -1.52 -1.63 4.67
C ALA A 69 -2.47 -0.64 3.99
N ARG A 70 -2.30 0.66 4.26
CA ARG A 70 -3.09 1.71 3.61
C ARG A 70 -2.86 1.76 2.10
N VAL A 71 -1.61 1.62 1.64
CA VAL A 71 -1.29 1.54 0.21
C VAL A 71 -2.00 0.35 -0.43
N LEU A 72 -1.91 -0.83 0.18
CA LEU A 72 -2.55 -2.05 -0.32
C LEU A 72 -4.08 -1.91 -0.37
N ASN A 73 -4.69 -1.33 0.67
CA ASN A 73 -6.12 -1.07 0.70
C ASN A 73 -6.55 -0.14 -0.44
N LEU A 74 -5.80 0.93 -0.72
CA LEU A 74 -6.11 1.84 -1.83
C LEU A 74 -6.02 1.16 -3.19
N LEU A 75 -5.03 0.28 -3.40
CA LEU A 75 -4.94 -0.52 -4.61
C LEU A 75 -6.11 -1.52 -4.71
N HIS A 76 -6.51 -2.13 -3.59
CA HIS A 76 -7.64 -3.04 -3.55
C HIS A 76 -8.96 -2.33 -3.86
N GLU A 77 -9.16 -1.12 -3.34
CA GLU A 77 -10.33 -0.28 -3.64
C GLU A 77 -10.47 0.02 -5.14
N VAL A 78 -9.37 0.09 -5.89
CA VAL A 78 -9.44 0.23 -7.36
C VAL A 78 -10.16 -0.98 -7.97
N VAL A 79 -9.80 -2.19 -7.54
CA VAL A 79 -10.43 -3.44 -8.03
C VAL A 79 -11.89 -3.51 -7.58
N GLU A 80 -12.18 -3.18 -6.33
CA GLU A 80 -13.56 -3.16 -5.81
C GLU A 80 -14.46 -2.18 -6.58
N LYS A 81 -13.91 -1.07 -7.08
CA LYS A 81 -14.63 -0.08 -7.89
C LYS A 81 -14.74 -0.48 -9.37
N GLY A 82 -14.24 -1.66 -9.76
CA GLY A 82 -14.29 -2.17 -11.14
C GLY A 82 -13.09 -1.77 -12.01
N GLY A 83 -12.02 -1.25 -11.40
CA GLY A 83 -10.74 -1.03 -12.04
C GLY A 83 -9.85 -2.27 -12.02
N SER A 84 -8.57 -2.09 -12.30
CA SER A 84 -7.60 -3.19 -12.34
C SER A 84 -6.19 -2.69 -12.00
N VAL A 85 -5.39 -3.57 -11.40
CA VAL A 85 -4.01 -3.29 -10.96
C VAL A 85 -3.11 -4.43 -11.43
N TRP A 86 -1.96 -4.08 -12.01
CA TRP A 86 -0.96 -5.01 -12.51
C TRP A 86 0.42 -4.65 -11.96
N LEU A 87 1.26 -5.67 -11.75
CA LEU A 87 2.67 -5.46 -11.43
C LEU A 87 3.45 -5.04 -12.69
N GLU A 88 3.13 -5.70 -13.81
CA GLU A 88 3.69 -5.45 -15.13
C GLU A 88 2.65 -5.84 -16.21
N PRO A 89 2.82 -5.45 -17.48
CA PRO A 89 1.86 -5.79 -18.54
C PRO A 89 1.61 -7.30 -18.62
N GLY A 90 0.38 -7.72 -18.37
CA GLY A 90 -0.01 -9.13 -18.38
C GLY A 90 0.12 -9.87 -17.04
N ALA A 91 0.70 -9.25 -16.01
CA ALA A 91 0.81 -9.83 -14.67
C ALA A 91 -0.06 -9.05 -13.66
N SER A 92 -1.19 -9.66 -13.25
CA SER A 92 -2.08 -9.05 -12.25
C SER A 92 -1.37 -8.87 -10.91
N PHE A 93 -1.72 -7.80 -10.19
CA PHE A 93 -1.12 -7.53 -8.88
C PHE A 93 -1.56 -8.60 -7.87
N PRO A 94 -0.62 -9.32 -7.22
CA PRO A 94 -0.96 -10.47 -6.38
C PRO A 94 -1.32 -10.02 -4.96
N PHE A 95 -2.51 -9.45 -4.78
CA PHE A 95 -2.98 -8.97 -3.46
C PHE A 95 -2.83 -10.02 -2.35
N GLU A 96 -3.10 -11.29 -2.66
CA GLU A 96 -2.98 -12.42 -1.71
C GLU A 96 -1.56 -12.65 -1.18
N ALA A 97 -0.53 -12.25 -1.94
CA ALA A 97 0.86 -12.37 -1.52
C ALA A 97 1.29 -11.26 -0.54
N TYR A 98 0.54 -10.15 -0.50
CA TYR A 98 0.87 -8.96 0.28
C TYR A 98 -0.09 -8.70 1.45
N ALA A 99 -1.25 -9.36 1.48
CA ALA A 99 -2.02 -9.46 2.70
C ALA A 99 -1.16 -10.18 3.75
N PHE A 100 -1.25 -9.75 5.01
CA PHE A 100 -0.88 -10.60 6.15
C PHE A 100 -1.87 -11.77 6.23
N GLY A 101 -1.92 -12.62 5.19
CA GLY A 101 -2.98 -13.57 4.94
C GLY A 101 -4.35 -13.05 5.34
N VAL A 102 -5.16 -12.59 4.37
CA VAL A 102 -6.56 -13.00 4.50
C VAL A 102 -6.46 -14.50 4.73
N ALA A 103 -7.02 -15.00 5.83
CA ALA A 103 -7.00 -16.41 6.16
C ALA A 103 -7.75 -17.14 5.06
N VAL A 104 -7.09 -17.36 3.92
CA VAL A 104 -7.47 -18.33 2.93
C VAL A 104 -7.25 -19.61 3.72
N SER A 105 -8.35 -20.23 4.12
CA SER A 105 -8.35 -21.61 4.54
C SER A 105 -7.46 -22.36 3.55
N LEU A 106 -6.28 -22.77 4.03
CA LEU A 106 -5.40 -23.59 3.22
C LEU A 106 -6.24 -24.80 2.76
N PRO A 107 -6.16 -25.21 1.49
CA PRO A 107 -6.79 -26.44 1.07
C PRO A 107 -6.33 -27.59 2.01
N ASP A 108 -7.23 -28.51 2.35
CA ASP A 108 -7.02 -29.64 3.28
C ASP A 108 -5.78 -30.50 2.99
N SER A 109 -5.12 -30.32 1.84
CA SER A 109 -3.89 -31.00 1.45
C SER A 109 -2.65 -30.65 2.27
N TYR A 110 -2.72 -29.67 3.18
CA TYR A 110 -1.60 -29.27 4.05
C TYR A 110 -1.74 -29.62 5.53
N SER A 111 -2.78 -30.36 5.92
CA SER A 111 -2.85 -30.97 7.26
C SER A 111 -2.05 -32.28 7.27
N ARG A 112 -0.80 -32.23 7.76
CA ARG A 112 -0.08 -33.42 8.23
C ARG A 112 -0.53 -33.80 9.63
#